data_AF-A0A9W9XKI5-F1
#
_entry.id   AF-A0A9W9XKI5-F1
#
_cell.length_a   1.000
_cell.length_b   1.000
_cell.length_c   1.000
_cell.angle_alpha   90.00
_cell.angle_beta   90.00
_cell.angle_gamma   90.00
#
_symmetry.space_group_name_H-M   'P 1'
#
loop_
_entity.id
_entity.type
_entity.pdbx_description
1 polymer ?
#
loop_
_entity_poly.entity_id
_entity_poly.type
_entity_poly.pdbx_seq_one_letter_code
_entity_poly.pdbx_strand_id
1 'polypeptide(L)'
;MASSQRPSPISKLIFPLHEQQPQLIDDETLRHHLEAQLLPVNGLIYPGIPDTSNVKALTSMELETPVLDELNDYLHFIAPRDYRRVHSLHEHLIRKRQIVVTENPGLHLIWHYDTIFIKPIPPFLLNFMMWRRFLLPPVGSADDSTQQSSYPICALQSPCKSALGFLRTYELLIRHPSDFNIAQTMNLIPQNISYFEFRAFIGPFHSLPNAAVAKRYFFGQMRLTRLNWAVRLLQPRMG
;
A
#
# COMPACT_ATOMS: atom_id res chain seq x y z
N MET A 1 -5.36 39.74 22.22
CA MET A 1 -5.88 38.36 22.12
C MET A 1 -5.70 37.89 20.68
N ALA A 2 -4.59 37.22 20.39
CA ALA A 2 -4.35 36.65 19.07
C ALA A 2 -4.98 35.27 19.00
N SER A 3 -6.07 35.14 18.26
CA SER A 3 -6.70 33.88 17.90
C SER A 3 -5.75 33.09 17.00
N SER A 4 -5.05 32.11 17.58
CA SER A 4 -4.31 31.09 16.85
C SER A 4 -5.31 30.22 16.07
N GLN A 5 -5.47 30.50 14.77
CA GLN A 5 -6.15 29.61 13.84
C GLN A 5 -5.33 28.33 13.71
N ARG A 6 -5.83 27.23 14.28
CA ARG A 6 -5.39 25.88 13.94
C ARG A 6 -5.55 25.69 12.42
N PRO A 7 -4.57 25.12 11.69
CA PRO A 7 -4.76 24.81 10.29
C PRO A 7 -5.92 23.82 10.14
N SER A 8 -6.86 24.15 9.24
CA SER A 8 -7.97 23.27 8.87
C SER A 8 -7.46 21.88 8.50
N PRO A 9 -8.11 20.79 8.91
CA PRO A 9 -7.71 19.45 8.50
C PRO A 9 -7.76 19.35 6.97
N ILE A 10 -6.68 18.84 6.37
CA ILE A 10 -6.60 18.56 4.93
C ILE A 10 -7.83 17.71 4.56
N SER A 11 -8.80 18.31 3.87
CA SER A 11 -10.09 17.70 3.53
C SER A 11 -10.10 17.06 2.15
N LYS A 12 -9.13 17.44 1.31
CA LYS A 12 -8.95 16.93 -0.04
C LYS A 12 -7.52 16.39 -0.19
N LEU A 13 -7.40 15.27 -0.88
CA LEU A 13 -6.13 14.71 -1.31
C LEU A 13 -5.92 15.10 -2.77
N ILE A 14 -4.84 15.84 -3.05
CA ILE A 14 -4.32 15.88 -4.42
C ILE A 14 -3.64 14.54 -4.61
N PHE A 15 -4.24 13.72 -5.45
CA PHE A 15 -3.83 12.32 -5.59
C PHE A 15 -2.41 12.25 -6.14
N PRO A 16 -1.54 11.36 -5.62
CA PRO A 16 -0.17 11.25 -6.11
C PRO A 16 -0.10 10.87 -7.59
N LEU A 17 -1.16 10.26 -8.13
CA LEU A 17 -1.26 9.86 -9.52
C LEU A 17 -2.10 10.87 -10.32
N HIS A 18 -1.43 11.81 -10.97
CA HIS A 18 -2.00 12.56 -12.09
C HIS A 18 -2.08 11.67 -13.34
N GLU A 19 -2.95 12.00 -14.30
CA GLU A 19 -3.09 11.24 -15.56
C GLU A 19 -1.77 11.10 -16.35
N GLN A 20 -0.74 11.87 -16.00
CA GLN A 20 0.60 11.86 -16.61
C GLN A 20 1.69 11.13 -15.79
N GLN A 21 1.39 10.49 -14.66
CA GLN A 21 2.42 9.70 -13.97
C GLN A 21 2.82 8.49 -14.83
N PRO A 22 4.11 8.10 -14.85
CA PRO A 22 4.55 6.93 -15.59
C PRO A 22 3.91 5.70 -14.96
N GLN A 23 3.10 4.97 -15.74
CA GLN A 23 2.79 3.59 -15.41
C GLN A 23 4.12 2.84 -15.40
N LEU A 24 4.45 2.21 -14.28
CA LEU A 24 5.70 1.46 -14.15
C LEU A 24 5.60 0.08 -14.84
N ILE A 25 4.38 -0.35 -15.15
CA ILE A 25 4.11 -1.53 -15.97
C ILE A 25 3.07 -1.17 -17.04
N ASP A 26 3.24 -1.70 -18.25
CA ASP A 26 2.24 -1.58 -19.31
C ASP A 26 1.01 -2.47 -19.07
N ASP A 27 -0.02 -2.25 -19.87
CA ASP A 27 -1.29 -2.98 -19.79
C ASP A 27 -1.13 -4.47 -20.14
N GLU A 28 -0.13 -4.85 -20.95
CA GLU A 28 0.12 -6.25 -21.33
C GLU A 28 0.74 -7.04 -20.17
N THR A 29 1.75 -6.47 -19.53
CA THR A 29 2.39 -6.96 -18.30
C THR A 29 1.36 -7.09 -17.17
N LEU A 30 0.49 -6.09 -17.01
CA LEU A 30 -0.60 -6.15 -16.05
C LEU A 30 -1.58 -7.30 -16.36
N ARG A 31 -1.98 -7.47 -17.62
CA ARG A 31 -2.88 -8.56 -18.04
C ARG A 31 -2.29 -9.92 -17.71
N HIS A 32 -1.03 -10.17 -18.07
CA HIS A 32 -0.38 -11.44 -17.75
C HIS A 32 -0.30 -11.71 -16.24
N HIS A 33 -0.05 -10.67 -15.44
CA HIS A 33 -0.03 -10.83 -14.00
C HIS A 33 -1.43 -11.13 -13.42
N LEU A 34 -2.44 -10.39 -13.85
CA LEU A 34 -3.82 -10.63 -13.45
C LEU A 34 -4.25 -12.04 -13.85
N GLU A 35 -3.97 -12.45 -15.09
CA GLU A 35 -4.21 -13.82 -15.55
C GLU A 35 -3.54 -14.83 -14.61
N ALA A 36 -2.25 -14.69 -14.31
CA ALA A 36 -1.54 -15.60 -13.40
C ALA A 36 -2.16 -15.69 -11.99
N GLN A 37 -2.67 -14.58 -11.45
CA GLN A 37 -3.34 -14.56 -10.13
C GLN A 37 -4.80 -15.05 -10.18
N LEU A 38 -5.48 -14.84 -11.32
CA LEU A 38 -6.86 -15.25 -11.57
C LEU A 38 -6.98 -16.66 -12.14
N LEU A 39 -5.87 -17.27 -12.56
CA LEU A 39 -5.84 -18.65 -13.01
C LEU A 39 -6.46 -19.51 -11.90
N PRO A 40 -7.51 -20.28 -12.22
CA PRO A 40 -8.32 -20.88 -11.20
C PRO A 40 -7.49 -21.93 -10.47
N VAL A 41 -7.52 -21.86 -9.13
CA VAL A 41 -7.19 -23.01 -8.26
C VAL A 41 -8.04 -24.24 -8.65
N ASN A 42 -9.12 -24.07 -9.43
CA ASN A 42 -9.99 -25.14 -9.96
C ASN A 42 -10.48 -24.92 -11.40
N GLY A 43 -9.58 -24.86 -12.39
CA GLY A 43 -9.85 -25.31 -13.77
C GLY A 43 -11.07 -24.78 -14.56
N LEU A 44 -11.55 -23.54 -14.38
CA LEU A 44 -12.52 -22.93 -15.30
C LEU A 44 -11.98 -21.64 -15.95
N ILE A 45 -11.80 -21.71 -17.26
CA ILE A 45 -11.30 -20.66 -18.17
C ILE A 45 -12.36 -19.57 -18.34
N TYR A 46 -11.96 -18.29 -18.27
CA TYR A 46 -12.71 -17.20 -18.92
C TYR A 46 -11.75 -16.35 -19.77
N PRO A 47 -11.98 -16.21 -21.09
CA PRO A 47 -11.23 -15.29 -21.91
C PRO A 47 -11.81 -13.88 -21.76
N GLY A 48 -10.95 -12.91 -21.45
CA GLY A 48 -11.26 -11.49 -21.61
C GLY A 48 -11.91 -10.83 -20.38
N ILE A 49 -11.06 -10.19 -19.58
CA ILE A 49 -11.38 -9.28 -18.48
C ILE A 49 -12.08 -9.95 -17.29
N PRO A 50 -11.42 -10.09 -16.12
CA PRO A 50 -12.09 -10.56 -14.92
C PRO A 50 -13.30 -9.69 -14.59
N ASP A 51 -14.43 -10.32 -14.25
CA ASP A 51 -15.61 -9.65 -13.72
C ASP A 51 -15.17 -8.60 -12.68
N THR A 52 -15.67 -7.38 -12.82
CA THR A 52 -15.34 -6.26 -11.92
C THR A 52 -15.55 -6.60 -10.45
N SER A 53 -16.48 -7.50 -10.15
CA SER A 53 -16.73 -8.03 -8.81
C SER A 53 -15.54 -8.86 -8.29
N ASN A 54 -15.00 -9.75 -9.12
CA ASN A 54 -13.84 -10.57 -8.78
C ASN A 54 -12.58 -9.72 -8.57
N VAL A 55 -12.36 -8.71 -9.42
CA VAL A 55 -11.21 -7.80 -9.25
C VAL A 55 -11.31 -7.00 -7.96
N LYS A 56 -12.50 -6.52 -7.59
CA LYS A 56 -12.71 -5.81 -6.32
C LYS A 56 -12.46 -6.72 -5.12
N ALA A 57 -12.92 -7.97 -5.18
CA ALA A 57 -12.67 -8.96 -4.15
C ALA A 57 -11.16 -9.25 -3.99
N LEU A 58 -10.46 -9.46 -5.11
CA LEU A 58 -9.01 -9.64 -5.13
C LEU A 58 -8.27 -8.42 -4.57
N THR A 59 -8.65 -7.22 -4.99
CA THR A 59 -8.04 -5.97 -4.52
C THR A 59 -8.19 -5.82 -3.00
N SER A 60 -9.35 -6.23 -2.46
CA SER A 60 -9.60 -6.20 -1.02
C SER A 60 -8.74 -7.24 -0.30
N MET A 61 -8.69 -8.48 -0.80
CA MET A 61 -7.85 -9.56 -0.27
C MET A 61 -6.35 -9.22 -0.29
N GLU A 62 -5.87 -8.57 -1.35
CA GLU A 62 -4.46 -8.21 -1.56
C GLU A 62 -3.98 -7.05 -0.67
N LEU A 63 -4.88 -6.16 -0.24
CA LEU A 63 -4.50 -4.89 0.39
C LEU A 63 -5.01 -4.74 1.82
N GLU A 64 -6.18 -5.29 2.14
CA GLU A 64 -6.85 -5.00 3.41
C GLU A 64 -6.30 -5.83 4.56
N THR A 65 -6.37 -5.25 5.76
CA THR A 65 -5.87 -5.87 6.99
C THR A 65 -6.90 -5.79 8.11
N PRO A 66 -8.08 -6.43 7.96
CA PRO A 66 -9.23 -6.22 8.85
C PRO A 66 -8.89 -6.45 10.33
N VAL A 67 -8.15 -7.52 10.63
CA VAL A 67 -7.71 -7.85 12.00
C VAL A 67 -6.87 -6.71 12.61
N LEU A 68 -5.99 -6.09 11.84
CA LEU A 68 -5.10 -5.04 12.35
C LEU A 68 -5.81 -3.70 12.45
N ASP A 69 -6.75 -3.44 11.55
CA ASP A 69 -7.59 -2.25 11.60
C ASP A 69 -8.57 -2.29 12.77
N GLU A 70 -9.08 -3.47 13.15
CA GLU A 70 -9.86 -3.69 14.37
C GLU A 70 -9.01 -3.50 15.63
N LEU A 71 -7.77 -4.01 15.61
CA LEU A 71 -6.83 -3.84 16.72
C LEU A 71 -6.28 -2.42 16.86
N ASN A 72 -6.52 -1.51 15.91
CA ASN A 72 -5.93 -0.15 15.88
C ASN A 72 -6.02 0.59 17.22
N ASP A 73 -7.17 0.44 17.90
CA ASP A 73 -7.43 1.14 19.16
C ASP A 73 -6.57 0.59 20.31
N TYR A 74 -5.89 -0.53 20.10
CA TYR A 74 -4.95 -1.14 21.05
C TYR A 74 -3.51 -1.17 20.53
N LEU A 75 -3.30 -1.13 19.20
CA LEU A 75 -1.97 -1.12 18.59
C LEU A 75 -1.09 -0.01 19.16
N HIS A 76 -1.67 1.14 19.54
CA HIS A 76 -0.92 2.25 20.12
C HIS A 76 -0.26 1.95 21.48
N PHE A 77 -0.72 0.93 22.22
CA PHE A 77 -0.05 0.48 23.44
C PHE A 77 1.16 -0.43 23.16
N ILE A 78 1.14 -1.13 22.02
CA ILE A 78 2.16 -2.13 21.69
C ILE A 78 3.14 -1.70 20.60
N ALA A 79 2.79 -0.69 19.82
CA ALA A 79 3.58 -0.12 18.76
C ALA A 79 3.45 1.42 18.77
N PRO A 80 4.55 2.16 18.61
CA PRO A 80 4.49 3.60 18.46
C PRO A 80 3.68 3.97 17.22
N ARG A 81 2.72 4.87 17.37
CA ARG A 81 1.88 5.42 16.28
C ARG A 81 2.66 6.42 15.43
N ASP A 82 3.69 5.91 14.78
CA ASP A 82 4.62 6.66 13.94
C ASP A 82 4.95 5.82 12.70
N TYR A 83 4.35 6.20 11.57
CA TYR A 83 4.55 5.54 10.28
C TYR A 83 6.00 5.62 9.80
N ARG A 84 6.79 6.59 10.28
CA ARG A 84 8.19 6.76 9.88
C ARG A 84 9.12 5.72 10.48
N ARG A 85 8.63 4.91 11.44
CA ARG A 85 9.39 3.80 12.05
C ARG A 85 9.46 2.58 11.13
N VAL A 86 9.96 2.79 9.93
CA VAL A 86 10.28 1.78 8.94
C VAL A 86 11.74 1.94 8.60
N HIS A 87 12.53 0.88 8.79
CA HIS A 87 13.90 0.86 8.34
C HIS A 87 13.95 0.63 6.84
N SER A 88 14.96 1.19 6.17
CA SER A 88 15.21 0.84 4.77
C SER A 88 15.68 -0.61 4.64
N LEU A 89 15.64 -1.15 3.42
CA LEU A 89 16.02 -2.53 3.16
C LEU A 89 17.47 -2.83 3.58
N HIS A 90 18.42 -1.95 3.27
CA HIS A 90 19.81 -2.12 3.68
C HIS A 90 19.99 -2.03 5.20
N GLU A 91 19.22 -1.18 5.90
CA GLU A 91 19.24 -1.09 7.37
C GLU A 91 18.77 -2.40 8.02
N HIS A 92 17.81 -3.11 7.40
CA HIS A 92 17.43 -4.45 7.84
C HIS A 92 18.60 -5.45 7.73
N LEU A 93 19.37 -5.41 6.65
CA LEU A 93 20.55 -6.25 6.48
C LEU A 93 21.65 -5.92 7.50
N ILE A 94 21.91 -4.64 7.78
CA ILE A 94 22.86 -4.20 8.83
C ILE A 94 22.45 -4.75 10.20
N ARG A 95 21.14 -4.76 10.48
CA ARG A 95 20.57 -5.33 11.70
C ARG A 95 20.55 -6.86 11.72
N LYS A 96 21.18 -7.51 10.73
CA LYS A 96 21.19 -8.97 10.54
C LYS A 96 19.79 -9.56 10.44
N ARG A 97 18.83 -8.81 9.87
CA ARG A 97 17.52 -9.34 9.57
C ARG A 97 17.49 -9.96 8.19
N GLN A 98 16.94 -11.16 8.09
CA GLN A 98 16.50 -11.77 6.85
C GLN A 98 15.19 -11.10 6.40
N ILE A 99 15.16 -10.72 5.13
CA ILE A 99 13.95 -10.21 4.48
C ILE A 99 13.23 -11.42 3.89
N VAL A 100 12.02 -11.69 4.35
CA VAL A 100 11.18 -12.79 3.87
C VAL A 100 9.98 -12.21 3.12
N VAL A 101 9.83 -12.64 1.87
CA VAL A 101 8.68 -12.28 1.02
C VAL A 101 7.41 -12.92 1.58
N THR A 102 6.31 -12.18 1.61
CA THR A 102 4.99 -12.69 2.03
C THR A 102 3.90 -12.14 1.13
N GLU A 103 2.92 -12.95 0.75
CA GLU A 103 1.73 -12.43 0.05
C GLU A 103 0.63 -11.96 1.00
N ASN A 104 0.76 -12.19 2.31
CA ASN A 104 -0.22 -11.77 3.29
C ASN A 104 -0.04 -10.28 3.66
N PRO A 105 -0.99 -9.39 3.34
CA PRO A 105 -0.88 -7.96 3.66
C PRO A 105 -0.76 -7.69 5.16
N GLY A 106 -1.34 -8.55 6.00
CA GLY A 106 -1.23 -8.45 7.46
C GLY A 106 0.19 -8.66 8.00
N LEU A 107 1.05 -9.38 7.26
CA LEU A 107 2.43 -9.63 7.65
C LEU A 107 3.42 -8.58 7.11
N HIS A 108 3.06 -7.75 6.14
CA HIS A 108 3.94 -6.70 5.63
C HIS A 108 4.44 -5.80 6.79
N LEU A 109 5.76 -5.60 6.90
CA LEU A 109 6.45 -4.89 7.99
C LEU A 109 6.31 -5.50 9.40
N ILE A 110 5.90 -6.76 9.50
CA ILE A 110 5.95 -7.50 10.76
C ILE A 110 7.30 -8.17 10.90
N TRP A 111 7.94 -8.02 12.06
CA TRP A 111 9.22 -8.67 12.34
C TRP A 111 9.15 -9.59 13.55
N HIS A 112 9.95 -10.64 13.50
CA HIS A 112 10.08 -11.64 14.54
C HIS A 112 11.53 -12.13 14.58
N TYR A 113 12.20 -12.03 15.73
CA TYR A 113 13.65 -12.26 15.87
C TYR A 113 14.47 -11.51 14.81
N ASP A 114 15.15 -12.25 13.96
CA ASP A 114 16.00 -11.85 12.85
C ASP A 114 15.24 -11.86 11.52
N THR A 115 13.92 -11.93 11.50
CA THR A 115 13.13 -11.95 10.27
C THR A 115 12.23 -10.73 10.17
N ILE A 116 12.17 -10.08 9.00
CA ILE A 116 11.16 -9.07 8.63
C ILE A 116 10.38 -9.60 7.43
N PHE A 117 9.07 -9.60 7.53
CA PHE A 117 8.18 -9.98 6.43
C PHE A 117 7.84 -8.75 5.59
N ILE A 118 8.05 -8.85 4.28
CA ILE A 118 7.77 -7.75 3.35
C ILE A 118 6.96 -8.30 2.18
N LYS A 119 5.74 -7.77 2.01
CA LYS A 119 4.92 -8.05 0.84
C LYS A 119 5.41 -7.27 -0.39
N PRO A 120 5.64 -7.91 -1.56
CA PRO A 120 5.96 -7.26 -2.83
C PRO A 120 4.90 -6.24 -3.25
N ILE A 121 5.25 -5.24 -4.06
CA ILE A 121 4.23 -4.35 -4.62
C ILE A 121 3.36 -5.15 -5.60
N PRO A 122 2.05 -5.27 -5.38
CA PRO A 122 1.18 -5.88 -6.36
C PRO A 122 1.26 -5.08 -7.68
N PRO A 123 1.54 -5.72 -8.82
CA PRO A 123 1.68 -5.06 -10.12
C PRO A 123 0.51 -4.14 -10.47
N PHE A 124 -0.70 -4.48 -10.06
CA PHE A 124 -1.86 -3.61 -10.31
C PHE A 124 -1.76 -2.23 -9.62
N LEU A 125 -0.99 -2.08 -8.54
CA LEU A 125 -0.71 -0.77 -7.93
C LEU A 125 0.25 0.08 -8.77
N LEU A 126 0.95 -0.52 -9.74
CA LEU A 126 1.92 0.13 -10.61
C LEU A 126 1.30 0.62 -11.93
N ASN A 127 0.01 0.37 -12.14
CA ASN A 127 -0.74 0.77 -13.33
C ASN A 127 -1.89 1.72 -12.96
N PHE A 128 -1.88 2.92 -13.52
CA PHE A 128 -2.86 3.97 -13.21
C PHE A 128 -4.30 3.62 -13.61
N MET A 129 -4.50 2.82 -14.66
CA MET A 129 -5.86 2.43 -15.07
C MET A 129 -6.53 1.59 -13.99
N MET A 130 -5.77 0.77 -13.27
CA MET A 130 -6.30 0.02 -12.12
C MET A 130 -6.76 0.95 -11.01
N TRP A 131 -5.97 1.97 -10.68
CA TRP A 131 -6.34 2.97 -9.69
C TRP A 131 -7.64 3.66 -10.07
N ARG A 132 -7.74 4.17 -11.30
CA ARG A 132 -8.94 4.85 -11.81
C ARG A 132 -10.18 3.96 -11.78
N ARG A 133 -10.02 2.67 -12.06
CA ARG A 133 -11.15 1.74 -12.21
C ARG A 133 -11.64 1.14 -10.89
N PHE A 134 -10.73 0.85 -9.95
CA PHE A 134 -11.04 0.03 -8.77
C PHE A 134 -10.72 0.68 -7.42
N LEU A 135 -9.84 1.68 -7.37
CA LEU A 135 -9.41 2.30 -6.11
C LEU A 135 -9.92 3.74 -5.95
N LEU A 136 -10.00 4.49 -7.05
CA LEU A 136 -10.39 5.89 -7.03
C LEU A 136 -11.91 6.06 -7.03
N PRO A 137 -12.44 7.07 -6.31
CA PRO A 137 -13.84 7.46 -6.43
C PRO A 137 -14.16 7.85 -7.89
N PRO A 138 -15.41 7.59 -8.36
CA PRO A 138 -15.85 8.07 -9.66
C PRO A 138 -15.69 9.59 -9.73
N VAL A 139 -15.05 10.09 -10.79
CA VAL A 139 -14.97 11.52 -11.05
C VAL A 139 -16.37 11.99 -11.43
N GLY A 140 -16.92 12.96 -10.69
CA GLY A 140 -18.21 13.59 -11.05
C GLY A 140 -18.12 14.23 -12.45
N SER A 141 -19.23 14.22 -13.17
CA SER A 141 -19.36 14.65 -14.58
C SER A 141 -18.51 15.87 -14.95
N ALA A 142 -17.81 15.71 -16.08
CA ALA A 142 -16.97 16.68 -16.76
C ALA A 142 -17.64 18.06 -16.89
N ASP A 143 -16.94 19.10 -16.44
CA ASP A 143 -17.04 20.44 -17.03
C ASP A 143 -15.84 21.35 -16.71
N ASP A 144 -14.76 20.83 -16.10
CA ASP A 144 -13.60 21.67 -15.80
C ASP A 144 -12.29 21.03 -16.29
N SER A 145 -11.96 21.35 -17.53
CA SER A 145 -10.81 20.89 -18.31
C SER A 145 -9.45 21.39 -17.78
N THR A 146 -9.37 21.83 -16.52
CA THR A 146 -8.14 22.39 -15.92
C THR A 146 -7.79 21.87 -14.52
N GLN A 147 -8.50 20.87 -13.97
CA GLN A 147 -8.37 20.56 -12.55
C GLN A 147 -7.42 19.38 -12.24
N GLN A 148 -6.35 19.72 -11.52
CA GLN A 148 -5.60 18.82 -10.64
C GLN A 148 -6.58 17.86 -9.93
N SER A 149 -6.52 16.55 -10.21
CA SER A 149 -7.48 15.56 -9.69
C SER A 149 -7.46 15.54 -8.16
N SER A 150 -8.40 16.28 -7.57
CA SER A 150 -8.53 16.47 -6.13
C SER A 150 -9.68 15.63 -5.62
N TYR A 151 -9.38 14.66 -4.76
CA TYR A 151 -10.37 13.74 -4.22
C TYR A 151 -10.69 14.08 -2.78
N PRO A 152 -11.97 14.19 -2.38
CA PRO A 152 -12.32 14.33 -0.97
C PRO A 152 -11.89 13.07 -0.21
N ILE A 153 -11.11 13.23 0.86
CA ILE A 153 -10.55 12.10 1.64
C ILE A 153 -11.67 11.19 2.18
N CYS A 154 -12.84 11.77 2.49
CA CYS A 154 -14.00 11.02 2.96
C CYS A 154 -14.61 10.08 1.90
N ALA A 155 -14.39 10.33 0.60
CA ALA A 155 -14.88 9.46 -0.47
C ALA A 155 -13.94 8.28 -0.77
N LEU A 156 -12.72 8.28 -0.23
CA LEU A 156 -11.77 7.18 -0.44
C LEU A 156 -12.27 5.92 0.26
N GLN A 157 -12.40 4.85 -0.51
CA GLN A 157 -12.79 3.52 -0.03
C GLN A 157 -11.61 2.82 0.68
N SER A 158 -11.92 1.77 1.45
CA SER A 158 -10.94 1.02 2.24
C SER A 158 -9.76 0.48 1.41
N PRO A 159 -9.95 -0.19 0.25
CA PRO A 159 -8.82 -0.69 -0.54
C PRO A 159 -7.89 0.42 -1.04
N CYS A 160 -8.45 1.60 -1.38
CA CYS A 160 -7.66 2.76 -1.78
C CYS A 160 -6.80 3.30 -0.63
N LYS A 161 -7.38 3.42 0.56
CA LYS A 161 -6.65 3.84 1.76
C LYS A 161 -5.56 2.85 2.12
N SER A 162 -5.79 1.56 1.95
CA SER A 162 -4.79 0.51 2.15
C SER A 162 -3.67 0.61 1.12
N ALA A 163 -3.99 0.76 -0.17
CA ALA A 163 -3.03 0.95 -1.25
C ALA A 163 -2.11 2.18 -1.02
N LEU A 164 -2.71 3.32 -0.66
CA LEU A 164 -1.99 4.55 -0.36
C LEU A 164 -1.04 4.38 0.83
N GLY A 165 -1.51 3.74 1.90
CA GLY A 165 -0.69 3.46 3.09
C GLY A 165 0.44 2.46 2.79
N PHE A 166 0.16 1.44 1.99
CA PHE A 166 1.12 0.45 1.54
C PHE A 166 2.23 1.06 0.69
N LEU A 167 1.91 1.86 -0.34
CA LEU A 167 2.95 2.50 -1.15
C LEU A 167 3.78 3.52 -0.35
N ARG A 168 3.19 4.16 0.67
CA ARG A 168 3.95 5.00 1.60
C ARG A 168 5.04 4.22 2.35
N THR A 169 4.86 2.94 2.63
CA THR A 169 5.92 2.14 3.28
C THR A 169 7.09 1.90 2.33
N TYR A 170 6.82 1.73 1.03
CA TYR A 170 7.84 1.50 0.01
C TYR A 170 8.73 2.71 -0.24
N GLU A 171 8.20 3.92 -0.07
CA GLU A 171 9.01 5.13 -0.06
C GLU A 171 10.05 5.10 1.08
N LEU A 172 9.67 4.57 2.25
CA LEU A 172 10.55 4.46 3.41
C LEU A 172 11.49 3.25 3.36
N LEU A 173 11.08 2.15 2.72
CA LEU A 173 11.89 0.95 2.50
C LEU A 173 13.01 1.19 1.49
N ILE A 174 12.74 1.98 0.44
CA ILE A 174 13.65 2.19 -0.70
C ILE A 174 14.09 3.66 -0.75
N ARG A 175 15.11 4.01 0.03
CA ARG A 175 15.62 5.39 0.15
C ARG A 175 16.83 5.66 -0.73
N HIS A 176 17.62 4.63 -0.98
CA HIS A 176 18.87 4.72 -1.72
C HIS A 176 18.90 3.75 -2.92
N PRO A 177 19.79 3.97 -3.90
CA PRO A 177 20.01 3.02 -4.99
C PRO A 177 20.36 1.60 -4.52
N SER A 178 21.06 1.46 -3.38
CA SER A 178 21.34 0.15 -2.78
C SER A 178 20.07 -0.56 -2.32
N ASP A 179 19.11 0.15 -1.71
CA ASP A 179 17.82 -0.42 -1.34
C ASP A 179 17.03 -0.86 -2.57
N PHE A 180 17.09 -0.07 -3.64
CA PHE A 180 16.42 -0.39 -4.90
C PHE A 180 16.95 -1.69 -5.51
N ASN A 181 18.28 -1.86 -5.53
CA ASN A 181 18.90 -3.10 -6.00
C ASN A 181 18.50 -4.30 -5.12
N ILE A 182 18.40 -4.13 -3.79
CA ILE A 182 17.91 -5.17 -2.89
C ILE A 182 16.46 -5.52 -3.21
N ALA A 183 15.61 -4.50 -3.41
CA ALA A 183 14.19 -4.70 -3.73
C ALA A 183 14.00 -5.48 -5.03
N GLN A 184 14.76 -5.14 -6.08
CA GLN A 184 14.78 -5.90 -7.32
C GLN A 184 15.29 -7.33 -7.08
N THR A 185 16.45 -7.52 -6.45
CA THR A 185 16.99 -8.86 -6.17
C THR A 185 15.99 -9.78 -5.45
N MET A 186 15.17 -9.22 -4.56
CA MET A 186 14.15 -9.93 -3.79
C MET A 186 12.78 -10.00 -4.47
N ASN A 187 12.63 -9.51 -5.70
CA ASN A 187 11.36 -9.39 -6.44
C ASN A 187 10.27 -8.62 -5.66
N LEU A 188 10.66 -7.64 -4.85
CA LEU A 188 9.73 -6.77 -4.12
C LEU A 188 9.14 -5.67 -5.02
N ILE A 189 9.81 -5.38 -6.14
CA ILE A 189 9.43 -4.44 -7.19
C ILE A 189 9.83 -5.04 -8.57
N PRO A 190 9.28 -4.54 -9.69
CA PRO A 190 9.63 -5.03 -11.02
C PRO A 190 11.13 -4.90 -11.36
N GLN A 191 11.63 -5.82 -12.19
CA GLN A 191 13.03 -5.82 -12.67
C GLN A 191 13.26 -4.82 -13.81
N ASN A 192 12.22 -4.50 -14.57
CA ASN A 192 12.27 -3.74 -15.81
C ASN A 192 12.02 -2.24 -15.62
N ILE A 193 12.26 -1.71 -14.41
CA ILE A 193 12.14 -0.28 -14.11
C ILE A 193 13.47 0.26 -13.62
N SER A 194 13.75 1.53 -13.90
CA SER A 194 14.91 2.24 -13.36
C SER A 194 14.63 2.83 -11.98
N TYR A 195 15.70 3.10 -11.24
CA TYR A 195 15.60 3.79 -9.95
C TYR A 195 14.90 5.16 -10.06
N PHE A 196 15.15 5.91 -11.14
CA PHE A 196 14.57 7.24 -11.33
C PHE A 196 13.06 7.16 -11.59
N GLU A 197 12.62 6.22 -12.43
CA GLU A 197 11.18 5.98 -12.67
C GLU A 197 10.49 5.57 -11.38
N PHE A 198 11.09 4.65 -10.61
CA PHE A 198 10.56 4.23 -9.32
C PHE A 198 10.49 5.39 -8.31
N ARG A 199 11.53 6.22 -8.20
CA ARG A 199 11.53 7.39 -7.30
C ARG A 199 10.49 8.44 -7.70
N ALA A 200 10.31 8.67 -9.00
CA ALA A 200 9.28 9.58 -9.51
C ALA A 200 7.86 9.05 -9.20
N PHE A 201 7.65 7.74 -9.31
CA PHE A 201 6.41 7.08 -8.96
C PHE A 201 6.12 7.13 -7.45
N ILE A 202 7.08 6.73 -6.61
CA ILE A 202 6.85 6.50 -5.17
C ILE A 202 6.91 7.78 -4.31
N GLY A 203 7.66 8.80 -4.76
CA GLY A 203 7.90 10.03 -4.00
C GLY A 203 6.63 10.73 -3.49
N PRO A 204 5.58 10.90 -4.32
CA PRO A 204 4.33 11.51 -3.89
C PRO A 204 3.61 10.83 -2.71
N PHE A 205 3.85 9.54 -2.46
CA PHE A 205 3.21 8.81 -1.36
C PHE A 205 3.81 9.14 0.02
N HIS A 206 4.98 9.78 0.09
CA HIS A 206 5.64 10.16 1.36
C HIS A 206 4.78 11.10 2.21
N SER A 207 4.18 12.10 1.56
CA SER A 207 3.53 13.25 2.20
C SER A 207 2.03 13.05 2.46
N LEU A 208 1.55 11.80 2.41
CA LEU A 208 0.13 11.49 2.59
C LEU A 208 -0.33 11.77 4.03
N PRO A 209 -1.45 12.50 4.22
CA PRO A 209 -2.03 12.68 5.54
C PRO A 209 -2.56 11.34 6.06
N ASN A 210 -2.47 11.12 7.38
CA ASN A 210 -2.98 9.89 7.99
C ASN A 210 -4.48 9.68 7.71
N ALA A 211 -5.28 10.73 7.53
CA ALA A 211 -6.69 10.58 7.17
C ALA A 211 -6.93 9.87 5.81
N ALA A 212 -5.93 9.88 4.91
CA ALA A 212 -6.00 9.30 3.58
C ALA A 212 -5.56 7.83 3.51
N VAL A 213 -5.08 7.24 4.61
CA VAL A 213 -4.55 5.86 4.62
C VAL A 213 -5.27 4.98 5.63
N ALA A 214 -5.19 3.65 5.45
CA ALA A 214 -5.78 2.71 6.39
C ALA A 214 -5.06 2.77 7.75
N LYS A 215 -5.79 2.45 8.83
CA LYS A 215 -5.35 2.63 10.22
C LYS A 215 -4.08 1.84 10.51
N ARG A 216 -3.95 0.64 9.96
CA ARG A 216 -2.72 -0.18 10.02
C ARG A 216 -1.46 0.61 9.67
N TYR A 217 -1.51 1.51 8.70
CA TYR A 217 -0.35 2.27 8.22
C TYR A 217 -0.04 3.51 9.06
N PHE A 218 -0.79 3.80 10.12
CA PHE A 218 -0.39 4.83 11.10
C PHE A 218 0.85 4.39 11.89
N PHE A 219 1.13 3.09 11.87
CA PHE A 219 2.25 2.45 12.51
C PHE A 219 3.26 2.04 11.44
N GLY A 220 4.55 2.11 11.78
CA GLY A 220 5.61 1.53 10.96
C GLY A 220 5.74 0.01 11.16
N GLN A 221 6.97 -0.48 11.30
CA GLN A 221 7.21 -1.89 11.56
C GLN A 221 6.76 -2.32 12.97
N MET A 222 6.17 -3.52 13.09
CA MET A 222 5.64 -4.03 14.36
C MET A 222 6.23 -5.41 14.70
N ARG A 223 6.36 -5.70 16.00
CA ARG A 223 6.89 -6.98 16.47
C ARG A 223 5.78 -8.02 16.57
N LEU A 224 5.94 -9.17 15.92
CA LEU A 224 4.93 -10.24 15.89
C LEU A 224 4.53 -10.70 17.30
N THR A 225 5.49 -10.82 18.23
CA THR A 225 5.18 -11.24 19.60
C THR A 225 4.19 -10.30 20.27
N ARG A 226 4.32 -8.99 20.06
CA ARG A 226 3.40 -8.00 20.63
C ARG A 226 2.02 -8.07 19.99
N LEU A 227 1.95 -8.31 18.68
CA LEU A 227 0.68 -8.52 17.97
C LEU A 227 -0.02 -9.78 18.44
N ASN A 228 0.70 -10.89 18.62
CA ASN A 228 0.14 -12.14 19.13
C ASN A 228 -0.48 -11.95 20.53
N TRP A 229 0.16 -11.15 21.39
CA TRP A 229 -0.42 -10.76 22.68
C TRP A 229 -1.72 -9.96 22.52
N ALA A 230 -1.74 -8.96 21.63
CA ALA A 230 -2.95 -8.17 21.38
C ALA A 230 -4.10 -9.03 20.84
N VAL A 231 -3.85 -9.89 19.85
CA VAL A 231 -4.86 -10.80 19.30
C VAL A 231 -5.43 -11.73 20.37
N ARG A 232 -4.57 -12.32 21.22
CA ARG A 232 -5.01 -13.24 22.28
C ARG A 232 -5.88 -12.56 23.34
N LEU A 233 -5.55 -11.32 23.70
CA LEU A 233 -6.28 -10.58 24.74
C LEU A 233 -7.60 -10.00 24.23
N LEU A 234 -7.66 -9.59 22.97
CA LEU A 234 -8.76 -8.78 22.44
C LEU A 234 -9.70 -9.57 21.54
N GLN A 235 -9.28 -10.74 21.06
CA GLN A 235 -10.06 -11.65 20.21
C GLN A 235 -10.80 -10.90 19.09
N PRO A 236 -10.08 -10.16 18.22
CA PRO A 236 -10.69 -9.47 17.08
C PRO A 236 -11.44 -10.47 16.21
N ARG A 237 -12.55 -10.03 15.61
CA ARG A 237 -13.35 -10.88 14.72
C ARG A 237 -12.51 -11.20 13.50
N MET A 238 -12.22 -12.48 13.30
CA MET A 238 -11.60 -12.95 12.05
C MET A 238 -12.67 -12.78 10.97
N GLY A 239 -12.51 -11.74 10.14
CA GLY A 239 -13.36 -11.47 8.97
C GLY A 239 -13.16 -12.50 7.87
#